data_AF-A0A015N5Q8-F1
#
_entry.id   AF-A0A015N5Q8-F1
#
_cell.length_a   1.000
_cell.length_b   1.000
_cell.length_c   1.000
_cell.angle_alpha   90.00
_cell.angle_beta   90.00
_cell.angle_gamma   90.00
#
_symmetry.space_group_name_H-M   'P 1'
#
loop_
_entity.id
_entity.type
_entity.pdbx_description
1 polymer ?
#
loop_
_entity_poly.entity_id
_entity_poly.type
_entity_poly.pdbx_seq_one_letter_code
_entity_poly.pdbx_strand_id
1 'polypeptide(L)' 'MAQMVEQRDGKVFATDERFCIDNGIMIAHAGLLAYRTGFVTPLEKSTCTQRFRTDEVYVAWRD' A
#
# COMPACT_ATOMS: atom_id res chain seq x y z
N MET A 1 2.36 -1.63 -21.85
CA MET A 1 1.31 -1.04 -20.97
C MET A 1 0.87 0.35 -21.41
N ALA A 2 1.79 1.29 -21.68
CA ALA A 2 1.42 2.64 -22.12
C ALA A 2 0.46 2.68 -23.33
N GLN A 3 0.75 1.91 -24.38
CA GLN A 3 -0.13 1.82 -25.57
C GLN A 3 -1.55 1.31 -25.26
N MET A 4 -1.71 0.36 -24.33
CA MET A 4 -3.02 -0.16 -23.93
C MET A 4 -3.84 0.89 -23.17
N VAL A 5 -3.15 1.69 -22.34
CA VAL A 5 -3.74 2.76 -21.53
C VAL A 5 -4.14 3.95 -22.42
N GLU A 6 -3.30 4.32 -23.38
CA GLU A 6 -3.58 5.38 -24.37
C GLU A 6 -4.86 5.09 -25.19
N GLN A 7 -5.03 3.84 -25.64
CA GLN A 7 -6.25 3.40 -26.34
C GLN A 7 -7.54 3.53 -25.53
N ARG A 8 -7.44 3.71 -24.21
CA ARG A 8 -8.57 3.79 -23.26
C ARG A 8 -8.69 5.16 -22.59
N ASP A 9 -8.00 6.18 -23.12
CA ASP A 9 -7.95 7.53 -22.54
C ASP A 9 -7.53 7.53 -21.06
N GLY A 10 -6.66 6.59 -20.68
CA GLY A 10 -6.16 6.42 -19.33
C GLY A 10 -4.83 7.13 -19.09
N LYS A 11 -4.38 7.12 -17.83
CA LYS A 11 -3.03 7.56 -17.43
C LYS A 11 -2.27 6.40 -16.80
N VAL A 12 -1.01 6.24 -17.18
CA VAL A 12 -0.09 5.25 -16.58
C VAL A 12 0.91 5.99 -15.70
N PHE A 13 1.12 5.49 -14.49
CA PHE A 13 2.10 6.01 -13.55
C PHE A 13 3.13 4.91 -13.28
N ALA A 14 4.29 5.04 -13.92
CA ALA A 14 5.44 4.21 -13.63
C ALA A 14 6.25 4.83 -12.49
N THR A 15 6.95 4.00 -11.74
CA THR A 15 7.85 4.42 -10.67
C THR A 15 9.22 3.79 -10.89
N ASP A 16 10.25 4.35 -10.24
CA ASP A 16 11.60 3.80 -10.26
C ASP A 16 11.61 2.33 -9.79
N GLU A 17 12.33 1.46 -10.51
CA GLU A 17 12.35 0.01 -10.26
C GLU A 17 12.75 -0.36 -8.83
N ARG A 18 13.54 0.49 -8.17
CA ARG A 18 13.94 0.29 -6.76
C ARG A 18 12.75 0.28 -5.80
N PHE A 19 11.64 0.91 -6.17
CA PHE A 19 10.40 0.89 -5.37
C PHE A 19 9.39 -0.15 -5.86
N CYS A 20 9.63 -0.79 -7.01
CA CYS A 20 8.77 -1.86 -7.55
C CYS A 20 9.10 -3.24 -6.96
N ILE A 21 10.33 -3.46 -6.49
CA ILE A 21 10.71 -4.67 -5.77
C ILE A 21 10.28 -4.61 -4.31
N ASP A 22 10.28 -5.75 -3.62
CA ASP A 22 10.02 -5.79 -2.18
C ASP A 22 11.04 -4.93 -1.43
N ASN A 23 10.54 -3.91 -0.73
CA ASN A 23 11.37 -2.92 -0.04
C ASN A 23 10.75 -2.51 1.30
N GLY A 24 11.58 -2.04 2.23
CA GLY A 24 11.10 -1.59 3.53
C GLY A 24 10.32 -0.25 3.47
N ILE A 25 10.58 0.57 2.46
CA ILE A 25 9.99 1.92 2.39
C ILE A 25 8.49 1.88 2.08
N MET A 26 8.00 0.93 1.29
CA MET A 26 6.56 0.75 1.04
C MET A 26 5.80 0.37 2.32
N ILE A 27 6.41 -0.47 3.17
CA ILE A 27 5.83 -0.86 4.47
C ILE A 27 5.81 0.33 5.42
N ALA A 28 6.92 1.06 5.52
CA ALA A 28 7.01 2.26 6.36
C ALA A 28 6.04 3.35 5.91
N HIS A 29 5.87 3.56 4.60
CA HIS A 29 4.96 4.56 4.06
C HIS A 29 3.49 4.23 4.34
N ALA A 30 3.06 2.98 4.08
CA ALA A 30 1.71 2.53 4.41
C ALA A 30 1.44 2.60 5.93
N GLY A 31 2.41 2.22 6.76
CA GLY A 31 2.31 2.33 8.22
C GLY A 31 2.20 3.78 8.69
N LEU A 32 2.95 4.71 8.10
CA LEU A 32 2.86 6.13 8.40
C LEU A 32 1.49 6.71 8.02
N LEU A 33 0.94 6.33 6.87
CA LEU A 33 -0.40 6.75 6.43
C LEU A 33 -1.46 6.27 7.42
N ALA A 34 -1.42 5.00 7.82
CA ALA A 34 -2.32 4.46 8.83
C ALA A 34 -2.16 5.18 10.19
N TYR A 35 -0.93 5.33 10.68
CA TYR A 35 -0.66 5.97 11.98
C TYR A 35 -1.18 7.41 12.06
N ARG A 36 -1.07 8.19 10.97
CA ARG A 36 -1.59 9.56 10.90
C ARG A 36 -3.11 9.65 11.07
N THR A 37 -3.83 8.56 10.83
CA THR A 37 -5.29 8.48 11.06
C THR A 37 -5.65 8.01 12.47
N GLY A 38 -4.66 7.82 13.34
CA GLY A 38 -4.84 7.32 14.71
C GLY A 38 -4.80 5.79 14.82
N PHE A 39 -4.53 5.06 13.73
CA PHE A 39 -4.38 3.61 13.79
C PHE A 39 -3.10 3.21 14.56
N VAL A 40 -3.28 2.40 15.61
CA VAL A 40 -2.19 1.87 16.44
C VAL A 40 -2.39 0.38 16.69
N THR A 41 -1.29 -0.37 16.73
CA THR A 41 -1.31 -1.82 16.98
C THR A 41 -0.67 -2.12 18.33
N PRO A 42 -1.45 -2.58 19.33
CA PRO A 42 -0.91 -3.12 20.57
C PRO A 42 0.01 -4.32 20.31
N LEU A 43 1.00 -4.55 21.18
CA LEU A 43 1.99 -5.62 21.00
C LEU A 43 1.35 -7.01 20.96
N GLU A 44 0.34 -7.24 21.79
CA GLU A 44 -0.44 -8.49 21.80
C GLU A 44 -1.21 -8.74 20.50
N LYS A 45 -1.39 -7.70 19.67
CA LYS A 45 -2.02 -7.78 18.34
C LYS A 45 -1.01 -7.69 17.19
N SER A 46 0.30 -7.65 17.46
CA SER A 46 1.34 -7.54 16.42
C SER A 46 1.86 -8.88 15.90
N THR A 47 1.04 -9.93 15.98
CA THR A 47 1.37 -11.26 15.45
C THR A 47 1.31 -11.28 13.92
N CYS A 48 2.01 -12.22 13.28
CA CYS A 48 1.98 -12.38 11.84
C CYS A 48 0.75 -13.17 11.37
N THR A 49 0.03 -12.64 10.38
CA THR A 49 -1.02 -13.36 9.64
C THR A 49 -0.46 -13.80 8.29
N GLN A 50 -0.12 -15.09 8.15
CA GLN A 50 0.49 -15.61 6.91
C GLN A 50 -0.43 -15.53 5.68
N ARG A 51 -1.75 -15.44 5.89
CA ARG A 51 -2.76 -15.33 4.82
C ARG A 51 -3.54 -14.03 4.92
N PHE A 52 -2.83 -12.91 5.08
CA PHE A 52 -3.46 -11.61 5.25
C PHE A 52 -4.15 -11.18 3.95
N ARG A 53 -5.47 -10.98 3.99
CA ARG A 53 -6.24 -10.60 2.80
C ARG A 53 -6.24 -9.09 2.60
N THR A 54 -6.30 -8.67 1.35
CA THR A 54 -6.28 -7.24 0.99
C THR A 54 -7.54 -6.48 1.41
N ASP A 55 -8.68 -7.17 1.56
CA ASP A 55 -9.97 -6.58 1.94
C ASP A 55 -10.25 -6.61 3.45
N GLU A 56 -9.34 -7.15 4.26
CA GLU A 56 -9.43 -7.13 5.73
C GLU A 56 -8.91 -5.80 6.33
N VAL A 57 -8.30 -4.93 5.52
CA VAL A 57 -7.72 -3.66 5.96
C VAL A 57 -8.71 -2.52 5.75
N TYR A 58 -9.05 -1.81 6.83
CA TYR A 58 -9.77 -0.54 6.74
C TYR A 58 -8.83 0.60 6.33
N VAL A 59 -9.06 1.18 5.16
CA VAL A 59 -8.22 2.26 4.58
C VAL A 59 -8.74 3.62 5.03
N ALA A 60 -8.23 4.12 6.16
CA ALA A 60 -8.69 5.38 6.77
C ALA A 60 -8.05 6.66 6.20
N TRP A 61 -7.06 6.55 5.31
CA TRP A 61 -6.19 7.65 4.86
C TRP A 61 -6.41 8.09 3.40
N ARG A 62 -7.52 7.65 2.80
CA ARG A 62 -7.83 7.92 1.38
C ARG A 62 -8.70 9.16 1.19
N ASP A 63 -9.45 9.53 2.21
CA ASP A 63 -10.39 10.66 2.23
C ASP A 63 -9.75 11.88 2.90
#